data_AF-A0A5C7YD73-F1
#
_entry.id   AF-A0A5C7YD73-F1
#
_cell.length_a   1.000
_cell.length_b   1.000
_cell.length_c   1.000
_cell.angle_alpha   90.00
_cell.angle_beta   90.00
_cell.angle_gamma   90.00
#
_symmetry.space_group_name_H-M   'P 1'
#
loop_
_entity.id
_entity.type
_entity.pdbx_description
1 polymer ?
#
loop_
_entity_poly.entity_id
_entity_poly.type
_entity_poly.pdbx_seq_one_letter_code
_entity_poly.pdbx_strand_id
1 'polypeptide(L)'
;VRLFTTLARFDPVYHGHFKCNRQKLAEMPVLWAYARDLFQTPGFGDTTDFVQIKQHYYIVHADINPSRIVPDGPDLANWLSPHGREALGGRPFGDGTPPGPVPAGEQVPAGHGAQPLLE
;
A
#
# COMPACT_ATOMS: atom_id res chain seq x y z
N VAL A 1 11.63 -4.78 2.19
CA VAL A 1 11.64 -3.34 1.83
C VAL A 1 11.52 -3.10 0.32
N ARG A 2 12.56 -3.37 -0.51
CA ARG A 2 12.56 -2.98 -1.95
C ARG A 2 11.37 -3.45 -2.77
N LEU A 3 10.86 -4.66 -2.52
CA LEU A 3 9.70 -5.19 -3.24
C LEU A 3 8.39 -4.51 -2.79
N PHE A 4 8.27 -4.21 -1.50
CA PHE A 4 7.04 -3.65 -0.92
C PHE A 4 6.63 -2.35 -1.58
N THR A 5 7.58 -1.45 -1.82
CA THR A 5 7.28 -0.12 -2.38
C THR A 5 6.63 -0.20 -3.76
N THR A 6 6.96 -1.24 -4.54
CA THR A 6 6.31 -1.54 -5.83
C THR A 6 4.93 -2.15 -5.62
N LEU A 7 4.80 -3.14 -4.73
CA LEU A 7 3.52 -3.82 -4.46
C LEU A 7 2.46 -2.84 -3.91
N ALA A 8 2.84 -1.94 -3.00
CA ALA A 8 1.95 -0.93 -2.42
C ALA A 8 1.32 -0.01 -3.48
N ARG A 9 2.00 0.22 -4.60
CA ARG A 9 1.56 1.09 -5.69
C ARG A 9 0.89 0.34 -6.83
N PHE A 10 0.85 -1.00 -6.77
CA PHE A 10 0.45 -1.83 -7.90
C PHE A 10 -1.02 -1.64 -8.26
N ASP A 11 -1.94 -1.94 -7.36
CA ASP A 11 -3.38 -1.79 -7.61
C ASP A 11 -3.84 -0.33 -7.71
N PRO A 12 -3.36 0.61 -6.87
CA PRO A 12 -3.77 2.01 -6.94
C PRO A 12 -3.28 2.75 -8.18
N VAL A 13 -2.18 2.30 -8.81
CA VAL A 13 -1.54 3.00 -9.92
C VAL A 13 -1.16 2.05 -11.04
N TYR A 14 -0.18 1.16 -10.83
CA TYR A 14 0.50 0.49 -11.95
C TYR A 14 -0.42 -0.38 -12.81
N HIS A 15 -1.38 -1.05 -12.18
CA HIS A 15 -2.36 -1.88 -12.86
C HIS A 15 -3.14 -1.08 -13.91
N GLY A 16 -3.63 0.11 -13.55
CA GLY A 16 -4.38 0.99 -14.46
C GLY A 16 -3.48 1.91 -15.27
N HIS A 17 -2.79 2.83 -14.59
CA HIS A 17 -2.00 3.91 -15.20
C HIS A 17 -0.92 3.39 -16.15
N PHE A 18 -0.18 2.36 -15.73
CA PHE A 18 0.88 1.72 -16.52
C PHE A 18 0.43 0.47 -17.27
N LYS A 19 -0.85 0.11 -17.19
CA LYS A 19 -1.43 -1.03 -17.90
C LYS A 19 -0.75 -2.36 -17.54
N CYS A 20 -0.21 -2.50 -16.33
CA CYS A 20 0.35 -3.76 -15.82
C CYS A 20 -0.80 -4.70 -15.39
N ASN A 21 -1.69 -5.04 -16.32
CA ASN A 21 -3.06 -5.47 -16.03
C ASN A 21 -3.36 -6.94 -16.32
N ARG A 22 -2.38 -7.85 -16.19
CA ARG A 22 -2.68 -9.29 -16.28
C ARG A 22 -3.68 -9.70 -15.19
N GLN A 23 -3.39 -9.29 -13.96
CA GLN A 23 -4.16 -9.54 -12.73
C GLN A 23 -3.85 -8.39 -11.76
N LYS A 24 -4.79 -8.04 -10.88
CA LYS A 24 -4.52 -7.17 -9.73
C LYS A 24 -3.61 -7.88 -8.73
N LEU A 25 -2.88 -7.12 -7.90
CA LEU A 25 -2.12 -7.68 -6.79
C LEU A 25 -3.05 -8.46 -5.85
N ALA A 26 -4.24 -7.93 -5.54
CA ALA A 26 -5.22 -8.60 -4.68
C ALA A 26 -5.67 -10.00 -5.20
N GLU A 27 -5.48 -10.28 -6.48
CA GLU A 27 -5.82 -11.55 -7.14
C GLU A 27 -4.64 -12.53 -7.18
N MET A 28 -3.47 -12.14 -6.66
CA MET A 28 -2.26 -12.98 -6.61
C MET A 28 -2.07 -13.50 -5.17
N PRO A 29 -2.61 -14.68 -4.79
CA PRO A 29 -2.86 -15.01 -3.38
C PRO A 29 -1.63 -14.95 -2.47
N VAL A 30 -0.50 -15.49 -2.94
CA VAL A 30 0.75 -15.53 -2.18
C VAL A 30 1.40 -14.14 -2.08
N LEU A 31 1.44 -13.40 -3.19
CA LEU A 31 2.01 -12.05 -3.21
C LEU A 31 1.15 -11.06 -2.42
N TRP A 32 -0.17 -11.24 -2.45
CA TRP A 32 -1.09 -10.40 -1.70
C TRP A 32 -1.01 -10.66 -0.20
N ALA A 33 -0.92 -11.91 0.22
CA ALA A 33 -0.65 -12.24 1.62
C ALA A 33 0.68 -11.64 2.09
N TYR A 34 1.75 -11.75 1.29
CA TYR A 34 3.05 -11.15 1.58
C TYR A 34 2.99 -9.61 1.66
N ALA A 35 2.26 -8.96 0.75
CA ALA A 35 2.14 -7.50 0.75
C ALA A 35 1.42 -7.00 2.01
N ARG A 36 0.32 -7.64 2.41
CA ARG A 36 -0.44 -7.29 3.63
C ARG A 36 0.34 -7.53 4.91
N ASP A 37 1.07 -8.65 4.99
CA ASP A 37 2.00 -8.95 6.08
C ASP A 37 3.02 -7.82 6.29
N LEU A 38 3.65 -7.37 5.21
CA LEU A 38 4.53 -6.20 5.29
C LEU A 38 3.78 -4.92 5.61
N PHE A 39 2.64 -4.65 4.97
CA PHE A 39 1.86 -3.42 5.21
C PHE A 39 1.45 -3.27 6.68
N GLN A 40 1.05 -4.38 7.32
CA GLN A 40 0.64 -4.41 8.74
C GLN A 40 1.84 -4.46 9.71
N THR A 41 3.06 -4.65 9.21
CA THR A 41 4.29 -4.53 10.00
C THR A 41 4.62 -3.05 10.24
N PRO A 42 4.91 -2.61 11.49
CA PRO A 42 5.30 -1.23 11.77
C PRO A 42 6.50 -0.76 10.93
N GLY A 43 6.43 0.47 10.41
CA GLY A 43 7.40 1.07 9.49
C GLY A 43 7.10 0.89 7.99
N PHE A 44 5.98 0.25 7.63
CA PHE A 44 5.58 0.00 6.24
C PHE A 44 4.26 0.70 5.88
N GLY A 45 3.11 0.19 6.34
CA GLY A 45 1.81 0.79 6.01
C GLY A 45 1.63 2.18 6.61
N ASP A 46 2.24 2.42 7.76
CA ASP A 46 2.28 3.71 8.47
C ASP A 46 3.14 4.79 7.78
N THR A 47 3.84 4.44 6.70
CA THR A 47 4.56 5.39 5.82
C THR A 47 3.96 5.48 4.41
N THR A 48 2.82 4.83 4.17
CA THR A 48 2.21 4.71 2.83
C THR A 48 1.01 5.63 2.69
N ASP A 49 1.21 6.79 2.06
CA ASP A 49 0.15 7.74 1.69
C ASP A 49 -0.38 7.44 0.28
N PHE A 50 -1.57 6.82 0.19
CA PHE A 50 -2.16 6.43 -1.10
C PHE A 50 -2.69 7.61 -1.90
N VAL A 51 -3.12 8.70 -1.25
CA VAL A 51 -3.62 9.90 -1.91
C VAL A 51 -2.48 10.58 -2.65
N GLN A 52 -1.34 10.83 -1.99
CA GLN A 52 -0.16 11.43 -2.61
C GLN A 52 0.42 10.53 -3.70
N ILE A 53 0.45 9.20 -3.48
CA ILE A 53 0.85 8.24 -4.50
C ILE A 53 0.00 8.44 -5.76
N LYS A 54 -1.32 8.38 -5.66
CA LYS A 54 -2.21 8.48 -6.82
C LYS A 54 -2.10 9.85 -7.49
N GLN A 55 -2.12 10.93 -6.70
CA GLN A 55 -1.98 12.29 -7.22
C GLN A 55 -0.70 12.46 -8.04
N HIS A 56 0.45 12.02 -7.52
CA HIS A 56 1.70 12.12 -8.25
C HIS A 56 1.61 11.45 -9.63
N TYR A 57 1.21 10.18 -9.69
CA TYR A 57 1.19 9.45 -10.95
C TYR A 57 0.14 9.99 -11.93
N TYR A 58 -1.08 10.23 -11.47
CA TYR A 58 -2.20 10.58 -12.36
C TYR A 58 -2.21 12.05 -12.77
N ILE A 59 -1.64 12.97 -11.97
CA ILE A 59 -1.59 14.40 -12.29
C ILE A 59 -0.30 14.76 -13.03
N VAL A 60 0.86 14.26 -12.58
CA VAL A 60 2.17 14.68 -13.11
C VAL A 60 2.44 14.06 -14.48
N HIS A 61 2.06 12.79 -14.71
CA HIS A 61 2.29 12.12 -15.99
C HIS A 61 1.24 12.51 -17.04
N ALA A 62 1.20 13.79 -17.41
CA ALA A 62 0.23 14.33 -18.37
C ALA A 62 0.36 13.68 -19.76
N ASP A 63 1.54 13.17 -20.13
CA ASP A 63 1.75 12.45 -21.39
C ASP A 63 1.03 11.10 -21.43
N ILE A 64 0.80 10.48 -20.25
CA ILE A 64 0.08 9.22 -20.11
C ILE A 64 -1.39 9.46 -19.77
N ASN A 65 -1.69 10.43 -18.90
CA ASN A 65 -3.04 10.83 -18.49
C ASN A 65 -3.27 12.34 -18.71
N PRO A 66 -3.60 12.77 -19.95
CA PRO A 66 -3.81 14.18 -20.25
C PRO A 66 -4.97 14.82 -19.47
N SER A 67 -5.97 14.02 -19.09
CA SER A 67 -7.12 14.49 -18.30
C SER A 67 -6.74 14.92 -16.88
N ARG A 68 -5.63 14.40 -16.34
CA ARG A 68 -5.19 14.53 -14.95
C ARG A 68 -6.22 14.08 -13.90
N ILE A 69 -7.26 13.37 -14.32
CA ILE A 69 -8.25 12.79 -13.41
C ILE A 69 -7.55 11.69 -12.60
N VAL A 70 -7.70 11.78 -11.27
CA VAL A 70 -7.24 10.76 -10.33
C VAL A 70 -8.41 9.81 -10.07
N PRO A 71 -8.29 8.49 -10.32
CA PRO A 71 -9.34 7.53 -9.99
C PRO A 71 -9.63 7.55 -8.48
N ASP A 72 -10.89 7.37 -8.09
CA ASP A 72 -11.26 7.32 -6.68
C ASP A 72 -10.90 5.96 -6.04
N GLY A 73 -11.12 4.86 -6.78
CA GLY A 73 -10.67 3.53 -6.36
C GLY A 73 -9.14 3.32 -6.41
N PRO A 74 -8.68 2.09 -6.11
CA PRO A 74 -9.45 0.98 -5.53
C PRO A 74 -9.82 1.24 -4.06
N ASP A 75 -10.75 0.46 -3.53
CA ASP A 75 -10.93 0.33 -2.08
C ASP A 75 -9.65 -0.27 -1.46
N LEU A 76 -9.19 0.34 -0.37
CA LEU A 76 -7.94 0.02 0.32
C LEU A 76 -8.17 -0.73 1.64
N ALA A 77 -9.42 -0.89 2.09
CA ALA A 77 -9.72 -1.55 3.36
C ALA A 77 -9.19 -3.00 3.42
N ASN A 78 -9.08 -3.65 2.27
CA ASN A 78 -8.57 -5.01 2.16
C ASN A 78 -7.09 -5.16 2.57
N TRP A 79 -6.28 -4.09 2.60
CA TRP A 79 -4.91 -4.12 3.10
C TRP A 79 -4.81 -4.53 4.58
N LEU A 80 -5.87 -4.28 5.37
CA LEU A 80 -5.94 -4.59 6.80
C LEU A 80 -6.57 -5.96 7.11
N SER A 81 -6.94 -6.72 6.08
CA SER A 81 -7.50 -8.06 6.27
C SER A 81 -6.41 -9.07 6.72
N PRO A 82 -6.76 -10.11 7.52
CA PRO A 82 -5.80 -11.11 7.99
C PRO A 82 -5.06 -11.81 6.84
N HIS A 83 -3.74 -11.86 6.91
CA HIS A 83 -2.89 -12.37 5.82
C HIS A 83 -2.46 -13.84 5.97
N GLY A 84 -2.53 -14.43 7.17
CA GLY A 84 -2.27 -15.87 7.39
C GLY A 84 -0.80 -16.28 7.23
N ARG A 85 0.14 -15.33 7.28
CA ARG A 85 1.57 -15.58 6.99
C ARG A 85 2.32 -16.09 8.20
N GLU A 86 1.80 -15.85 9.40
CA GLU A 86 2.27 -16.38 10.67
C GLU A 86 2.35 -17.92 10.68
N ALA A 87 1.49 -18.59 9.91
CA ALA A 87 1.51 -20.06 9.75
C ALA A 87 2.81 -20.58 9.10
N LEU A 88 3.58 -19.71 8.44
CA LEU A 88 4.88 -20.05 7.84
C LEU A 88 6.05 -19.82 8.80
N GLY A 89 5.78 -19.37 10.04
CA GLY A 89 6.79 -19.02 11.03
C GLY A 89 7.54 -17.73 10.70
N GLY A 90 8.81 -17.65 11.12
CA GLY A 90 9.66 -16.48 10.93
C GLY A 90 9.61 -15.50 12.09
N ARG A 91 10.57 -14.58 12.10
CA ARG A 91 10.73 -13.53 13.12
C ARG A 91 11.01 -12.21 12.39
N PRO A 92 9.99 -11.37 12.11
CA PRO A 92 10.16 -10.17 11.29
C PRO A 92 11.29 -9.25 11.75
N PHE A 93 11.52 -9.19 13.06
CA PHE A 93 12.57 -8.39 13.69
C PHE A 93 13.72 -9.24 14.28
N GLY A 94 13.75 -10.55 14.02
CA GLY A 94 14.76 -11.45 14.60
C GLY A 94 14.70 -11.51 16.12
N ASP A 95 15.80 -11.15 16.78
CA ASP A 95 15.90 -10.98 18.25
C ASP A 95 15.63 -9.54 18.70
N GLY A 96 15.34 -8.63 17.76
CA GLY A 96 14.97 -7.24 18.04
C GLY A 96 13.47 -7.04 18.24
N THR A 97 13.07 -5.78 18.38
CA THR A 97 11.66 -5.38 18.56
C THR A 97 11.17 -4.54 17.38
N PRO A 98 9.85 -4.51 17.12
CA PRO A 98 9.27 -3.52 16.24
C PRO A 98 9.61 -2.09 16.70
N PRO A 99 9.66 -1.11 15.77
CA PRO A 99 9.77 0.29 16.16
C PRO A 99 8.55 0.74 16.98
N GLY A 100 8.72 1.84 17.71
CA GLY A 100 7.62 2.52 18.38
C GLY A 100 6.68 3.23 17.38
N PRO A 101 5.69 3.99 17.88
CA PRO A 101 4.77 4.75 17.04
C PRO A 101 5.49 5.77 16.14
N VAL A 102 4.87 6.10 14.99
CA VAL A 102 5.37 7.12 14.07
C VAL A 102 5.50 8.48 14.77
N PRO A 103 6.64 9.19 14.65
CA PRO A 103 6.84 10.51 15.26
C PRO A 103 5.81 11.56 14.82
N ALA A 104 5.48 12.50 15.71
CA ALA A 104 4.61 13.64 15.41
C ALA A 104 5.09 14.43 14.18
N GLY A 105 4.21 14.60 13.19
CA GLY A 105 4.51 15.29 11.93
C GLY A 105 4.94 14.37 10.78
N GLU A 106 5.22 13.10 11.06
CA GLU A 106 5.53 12.09 10.04
C GLU A 106 4.34 11.13 9.76
N GLN A 107 3.23 11.28 10.50
CA GLN A 107 2.06 10.45 10.30
C GLN A 107 1.43 10.69 8.92
N VAL A 108 1.00 9.61 8.28
CA VAL A 108 0.08 9.67 7.14
C VAL A 108 -1.21 10.36 7.57
N PRO A 109 -1.70 11.39 6.85
CA PRO A 109 -2.94 12.07 7.18
C PRO A 109 -4.14 11.12 7.26
N ALA A 110 -5.11 11.44 8.12
CA ALA A 110 -6.35 10.66 8.21
C ALA A 110 -7.05 10.58 6.84
N GLY A 111 -7.48 9.37 6.46
CA GLY A 111 -8.09 9.10 5.15
C GLY A 111 -7.10 8.91 3.99
N HIS A 112 -5.80 9.11 4.19
CA HIS A 112 -4.79 8.83 3.16
C HIS A 112 -4.24 7.39 3.19
N GLY A 113 -4.42 6.70 4.33
CA GLY A 113 -4.01 5.31 4.53
C GLY A 113 -5.07 4.28 4.14
N ALA A 114 -4.92 3.05 4.63
CA ALA A 114 -5.91 1.97 4.48
C ALA A 114 -6.94 1.93 5.62
N GLN A 115 -6.73 2.73 6.66
CA GLN A 115 -7.65 2.84 7.79
C GLN A 115 -8.91 3.60 7.34
N PRO A 116 -10.11 3.14 7.75
CA PRO A 116 -11.32 3.92 7.55
C PRO A 116 -11.20 5.27 8.27
N LEU A 117 -11.83 6.31 7.72
CA LEU A 117 -12.04 7.55 8.45
C LEU A 117 -12.85 7.23 9.71
N LEU A 118 -12.33 7.64 10.87
CA LEU A 118 -13.10 7.58 12.11
C LEU A 118 -14.30 8.52 11.95
N GLU A 119 -15.52 7.99 12.09
CA GLU A 119 -16.76 8.79 12.20
C GLU A 119 -16.80 9.61 13.49
#